data_AF-A0A7L3MK39-F1
#
_entry.id   AF-A0A7L3MK39-F1
#
_cell.length_a   1.000
_cell.length_b   1.000
_cell.length_c   1.000
_cell.angle_alpha   90.00
_cell.angle_beta   90.00
_cell.angle_gamma   90.00
#
_symmetry.space_group_name_H-M   'P 1'
#
loop_
_entity.id
_entity.type
_entity.pdbx_description
1 polymer ?
#
loop_
_entity_poly.entity_id
_entity_poly.type
_entity_poly.pdbx_seq_one_letter_code
_entity_poly.pdbx_strand_id
1 'polypeptide(L)' 'DADEGLNGHVKYNFHKISDRSSELFYLNSETGEITVKDDLDFEEISSHELEVQAHDGGELSDTAKVV' A
#
# COMPACT_ATOMS: atom_id res chain seq x y z
N ASP A 1 -22.57 -10.46 -2.32
CA ASP A 1 -22.75 -9.58 -3.48
C ASP A 1 -21.56 -8.65 -3.46
N ALA A 2 -20.57 -8.90 -4.31
CA ALA A 2 -19.40 -8.03 -4.42
C ALA A 2 -19.80 -6.96 -5.45
N ASP A 3 -20.00 -5.72 -4.97
CA ASP A 3 -20.63 -4.66 -5.74
C ASP A 3 -19.94 -4.44 -7.10
N GLU A 4 -20.58 -4.92 -8.18
CA GLU A 4 -20.20 -4.61 -9.55
C GLU A 4 -20.63 -3.17 -9.88
N GLY A 5 -19.67 -2.25 -9.98
CA GLY A 5 -19.91 -0.86 -10.37
C GLY A 5 -18.74 0.07 -10.05
N LEU A 6 -18.90 1.37 -10.28
CA LEU A 6 -17.91 2.42 -9.98
C LEU A 6 -17.42 2.47 -8.52
N ASN A 7 -18.18 1.88 -7.59
CA ASN A 7 -17.80 1.71 -6.18
C ASN A 7 -16.92 0.47 -5.92
N GLY A 8 -16.71 -0.38 -6.94
CA GLY A 8 -15.80 -1.52 -6.90
C GLY A 8 -14.36 -1.19 -7.32
N HIS A 9 -14.09 0.04 -7.77
CA HIS A 9 -12.73 0.51 -8.06
C HIS A 9 -12.09 1.08 -6.80
N VAL A 10 -11.64 0.17 -5.95
CA VAL A 10 -10.79 0.51 -4.82
C VAL A 10 -9.41 0.88 -5.34
N LYS A 11 -8.91 2.03 -4.91
CA LYS A 11 -7.53 2.46 -5.14
C LYS A 11 -6.73 2.32 -3.86
N TYR A 12 -5.48 1.91 -4.02
CA TYR A 12 -4.55 1.69 -2.92
C TYR A 12 -3.43 2.72 -2.95
N ASN A 13 -3.09 3.27 -1.79
CA ASN A 13 -1.96 4.18 -1.62
C ASN A 13 -1.24 3.93 -0.30
N PHE A 14 0.01 4.40 -0.18
CA PHE A 14 0.69 4.42 1.10
C PHE A 14 0.19 5.60 1.94
N HIS A 15 -0.49 5.31 3.04
CA HIS A 15 -0.92 6.29 4.03
C HIS A 15 0.26 6.78 4.87
N LYS A 16 1.13 5.84 5.28
CA LYS A 16 2.32 6.12 6.08
C LYS A 16 3.44 5.18 5.67
N ILE A 17 4.55 5.76 5.24
CA ILE A 17 5.74 5.03 4.82
C ILE A 17 6.96 5.91 5.09
N SER A 18 8.06 5.32 5.54
CA SER A 18 9.33 6.03 5.68
C SER A 18 9.93 6.34 4.30
N ASP A 19 10.69 7.43 4.17
CA ASP A 19 11.31 7.83 2.89
C ASP A 19 12.12 6.68 2.27
N ARG A 20 12.99 6.02 3.06
CA ARG A 20 13.75 4.84 2.61
C ARG A 20 12.84 3.70 2.13
N SER A 21 11.78 3.38 2.89
CA SER A 21 10.84 2.32 2.49
C SER A 21 10.07 2.70 1.21
N SER A 22 9.80 3.98 0.95
CA SER A 22 9.10 4.42 -0.27
C SER A 22 9.93 4.22 -1.56
N GLU A 23 11.26 4.21 -1.40
CA GLU A 23 12.20 3.89 -2.47
C GLU A 23 12.31 2.37 -2.68
N LEU A 24 12.20 1.59 -1.59
CA LEU A 24 12.34 0.13 -1.61
C LEU A 24 11.06 -0.61 -2.01
N PHE A 25 9.87 -0.06 -1.73
CA PHE A 25 8.59 -0.72 -1.99
C PHE A 25 7.79 -0.03 -3.09
N TYR A 26 7.07 -0.83 -3.87
CA TYR A 26 6.05 -0.42 -4.82
C TYR A 26 4.70 -0.95 -4.37
N LEU A 27 3.67 -0.12 -4.44
CA LEU A 27 2.28 -0.52 -4.28
C LEU A 27 1.56 -0.26 -5.60
N ASN A 28 1.00 -1.31 -6.18
CA ASN A 28 0.11 -1.17 -7.32
C ASN A 28 -1.22 -0.57 -6.85
N SER A 29 -1.52 0.64 -7.30
CA SER A 29 -2.72 1.36 -6.87
C SER A 29 -4.03 0.76 -7.36
N GLU A 30 -4.00 -0.17 -8.32
CA GLU A 30 -5.19 -0.82 -8.86
C GLU A 30 -5.45 -2.20 -8.25
N THR A 31 -4.39 -2.96 -7.97
CA THR A 31 -4.51 -4.33 -7.44
C THR A 31 -4.25 -4.44 -5.94
N GLY A 32 -3.59 -3.45 -5.34
CA GLY A 32 -3.11 -3.51 -3.97
C GLY A 32 -1.87 -4.39 -3.76
N GLU A 33 -1.25 -4.87 -4.85
CA GLU A 33 -0.04 -5.68 -4.77
C GLU A 33 1.16 -4.85 -4.30
N ILE A 34 1.83 -5.32 -3.25
CA ILE A 34 3.08 -4.75 -2.75
C ILE A 34 4.25 -5.57 -3.28
N THR A 35 5.18 -4.91 -3.97
CA THR A 35 6.41 -5.51 -4.48
C THR A 35 7.63 -4.74 -4.00
N VAL A 36 8.78 -5.39 -4.01
CA VAL A 36 10.05 -4.80 -3.67
C VAL A 36 10.71 -4.29 -4.97
N LYS A 37 11.11 -3.01 -4.99
CA LYS A 37 11.77 -2.36 -6.12
C LYS A 37 13.29 -2.56 -6.12
N ASP A 38 13.87 -2.68 -4.93
CA ASP A 38 15.33 -2.69 -4.73
C ASP A 38 15.74 -3.70 -3.64
N ASP A 39 17.03 -3.96 -3.49
CA ASP A 39 17.52 -4.94 -2.53
C ASP A 39 17.20 -4.53 -1.07
N LEU A 40 16.72 -5.50 -0.29
CA LEU A 40 16.46 -5.34 1.14
C LEU A 40 17.66 -5.88 1.91
N ASP A 41 18.49 -4.98 2.44
CA ASP A 41 19.59 -5.34 3.33
C ASP A 41 19.14 -5.30 4.80
N PHE A 42 19.11 -6.47 5.44
CA PHE A 42 18.73 -6.61 6.85
C PHE A 42 19.73 -5.96 7.82
N GLU A 43 21.01 -5.84 7.43
CA GLU A 43 22.02 -5.16 8.25
C GLU A 43 21.81 -3.65 8.28
N GLU A 44 21.22 -3.08 7.22
CA GLU A 44 20.84 -1.67 7.17
C GLU A 44 19.51 -1.39 7.85
N ILE A 45 18.47 -2.15 7.54
CA ILE A 45 17.12 -1.99 8.13
C ILE A 45 16.53 -3.36 8.50
N SER A 46 16.29 -3.55 9.78
CA SER A 46 15.76 -4.82 10.30
C SER A 46 14.23 -4.97 10.18
N SER A 47 13.49 -3.87 9.97
CA SER A 47 12.02 -3.89 9.89
C SER A 47 11.47 -2.68 9.13
N HIS A 48 10.45 -2.90 8.29
CA HIS A 48 9.75 -1.85 7.56
C HIS A 48 8.28 -1.81 7.98
N GLU A 49 7.84 -0.67 8.52
CA GLU A 49 6.43 -0.45 8.80
C GLU A 49 5.79 0.34 7.65
N LEU A 50 4.79 -0.27 7.01
CA LEU A 50 4.04 0.34 5.91
C LEU A 50 2.57 0.43 6.32
N GLU A 51 1.93 1.57 6.10
CA GLU A 51 0.49 1.74 6.28
C GLU A 51 -0.13 2.00 4.91
N VAL A 52 -1.05 1.14 4.50
CA VAL A 52 -1.71 1.20 3.20
C VAL A 52 -3.15 1.62 3.43
N GLN A 53 -3.63 2.57 2.63
CA GLN A 53 -5.02 2.98 2.59
C GLN A 53 -5.68 2.48 1.32
N ALA A 54 -6.84 1.88 1.48
CA ALA A 54 -7.79 1.56 0.42
C ALA A 54 -8.88 2.62 0.41
N HIS A 55 -9.18 3.22 -0.73
CA HIS A 55 -10.27 4.17 -0.87
C HIS A 55 -11.13 3.84 -2.09
N ASP A 56 -12.45 3.89 -1.94
CA ASP A 56 -13.36 3.82 -3.07
C ASP A 56 -13.47 5.21 -3.74
N GLY A 57 -14.18 5.31 -4.87
CA GLY A 57 -14.36 6.58 -5.58
C GLY A 57 -15.12 7.67 -4.80
N GLY A 58 -15.51 7.41 -3.53
CA GLY A 58 -16.12 8.36 -2.61
C GLY A 58 -15.16 8.86 -1.52
N GLU A 59 -15.72 9.20 -0.34
CA GLU A 59 -14.97 9.64 0.84
C GLU A 59 -14.69 8.50 1.84
N LEU A 60 -14.99 7.25 1.48
CA LEU A 60 -14.75 6.11 2.35
C LEU A 60 -13.35 5.56 2.10
N SER A 61 -12.58 5.47 3.18
CA SER A 61 -11.25 4.88 3.17
C SER A 61 -11.03 4.00 4.40
N ASP A 62 -10.34 2.88 4.21
CA ASP A 62 -9.89 2.01 5.29
C ASP A 62 -8.36 1.88 5.25
N THR A 63 -7.74 1.68 6.40
CA THR A 63 -6.27 1.66 6.56
C THR A 63 -5.81 0.35 7.18
N ALA A 64 -4.76 -0.24 6.64
CA ALA A 64 -4.14 -1.46 7.14
C ALA A 64 -2.63 -1.27 7.35
N LYS A 65 -2.10 -1.88 8.42
CA LYS A 65 -0.67 -1.88 8.74
C LYS A 65 -0.01 -3.18 8.27
N VAL A 66 1.13 -3.05 7.59
CA VAL A 66 2.02 -4.12 7.17
C VAL A 66 3.32 -3.99 7.97
N VAL A 67 3.72 -5.08 8.61
CA VAL A 67 4.92 -5.18 9.47
C VAL A 67 5.71 -6.43 9.16
#